data_AF-A0A7W5HH77-F1
#
_entry.id   AF-A0A7W5HH77-F1
#
_cell.length_a   1.000
_cell.length_b   1.000
_cell.length_c   1.000
_cell.angle_alpha   90.00
_cell.angle_beta   90.00
_cell.angle_gamma   90.00
#
_symmetry.space_group_name_H-M   'P 1'
#
loop_
_entity.id
_entity.type
_entity.pdbx_description
1 polymer ?
#
loop_
_entity_poly.entity_id
_entity_poly.type
_entity_poly.pdbx_seq_one_letter_code
_entity_poly.pdbx_strand_id
1 'polypeptide(L)'
;MNSLDDSSLEEIKAAIESEAWLRPHFDIGEKYVRTKSGRIAYKFTGLDRNIDSIKSKARIKLAWVDEAEPVTETAWVKLLPTLREEDSELWVTWNPERKNSATHLRFREAKDPRVKVVECNWRDNPWFPAILERLRQKDKTERPDSYDHVWEGGFKTAVEGAYFAKGLADAKDDGRIGRLSADQLMTLRAYWDIGGTGAKADACAIWIV
;
A
#
# COMPACT_ATOMS: atom_id res chain seq x y z
N MET A 1 -10.50 23.41 8.53
CA MET A 1 -9.85 22.53 7.54
C MET A 1 -8.55 22.10 8.18
N ASN A 2 -8.53 20.94 8.87
CA ASN A 2 -7.29 20.42 9.44
C ASN A 2 -6.42 19.98 8.27
N SER A 3 -5.20 20.50 8.21
CA SER A 3 -4.25 20.06 7.20
C SER A 3 -3.79 18.63 7.52
N LEU A 4 -3.38 17.86 6.51
CA LEU A 4 -2.76 16.53 6.72
C LEU A 4 -1.59 16.63 7.73
N ASP A 5 -0.86 17.74 7.70
CA ASP A 5 0.21 18.05 8.65
C ASP A 5 -0.28 18.06 10.12
N ASP A 6 -1.51 18.51 10.37
CA ASP A 6 -2.12 18.48 11.70
C ASP A 6 -2.52 17.05 12.10
N SER A 7 -3.00 16.23 11.16
CA SER A 7 -3.43 14.85 11.44
C SER A 7 -2.28 13.94 11.86
N SER A 8 -1.20 13.86 11.05
CA SER A 8 -0.05 13.01 11.36
C SER A 8 0.73 13.49 12.60
N LEU A 9 0.72 14.81 12.85
CA LEU A 9 1.30 15.38 14.06
C LEU A 9 0.57 14.91 15.32
N GLU A 10 -0.76 14.94 15.33
CA GLU A 10 -1.55 14.47 16.48
C GLU A 10 -1.36 12.98 16.75
N GLU A 11 -1.30 12.14 15.70
CA GLU A 11 -1.02 10.70 15.87
C GLU A 11 0.35 10.45 16.52
N ILE A 12 1.39 11.19 16.11
CA ILE A 12 2.72 11.08 16.72
C ILE A 12 2.70 11.55 18.17
N LYS A 13 1.96 12.62 18.49
CA LYS A 13 1.79 13.08 19.88
C LYS A 13 1.12 12.00 20.72
N ALA A 14 0.01 11.45 20.23
CA ALA A 14 -0.73 10.39 20.91
C ALA A 14 0.14 9.16 21.16
N ALA A 15 0.94 8.73 20.18
CA ALA A 15 1.87 7.62 20.32
C ALA A 15 3.00 7.88 21.33
N ILE A 16 3.52 9.12 21.41
CA ILE A 16 4.51 9.49 22.43
C ILE A 16 3.88 9.53 23.82
N GLU A 17 2.62 9.99 23.91
CA GLU A 17 1.89 10.13 25.19
C GLU A 17 1.35 8.79 25.71
N SER A 18 1.08 7.82 24.84
CA SER A 18 0.65 6.48 25.26
C SER A 18 1.74 5.71 26.00
N GLU A 19 3.01 6.05 25.77
CA GLU A 19 4.17 5.40 26.35
C GLU A 19 4.86 6.29 27.40
N ALA A 20 4.62 6.01 28.68
CA ALA A 20 5.10 6.85 29.79
C ALA A 20 6.62 7.08 29.80
N TRP A 21 7.41 6.13 29.25
CA TRP A 21 8.86 6.25 29.17
C TRP A 21 9.32 7.16 28.02
N LEU A 22 8.52 7.35 26.96
CA LEU A 22 8.87 8.25 25.85
C LEU A 22 8.68 9.71 26.24
N ARG A 23 7.56 10.03 26.90
CA ARG A 23 7.14 11.41 27.21
C ARG A 23 8.24 12.31 27.83
N PRO A 24 9.11 11.84 28.75
CA PRO A 24 10.19 12.65 29.32
C PRO A 24 11.25 13.09 28.31
N HIS A 25 11.40 12.39 27.18
CA HIS A 25 12.43 12.65 26.16
C HIS A 25 11.98 13.63 25.08
N PHE A 26 10.70 14.00 25.03
CA PHE A 26 10.13 14.87 24.01
C PHE A 26 9.66 16.21 24.57
N ASP A 27 9.82 17.23 23.74
CA ASP A 27 9.24 18.55 23.85
C ASP A 27 8.19 18.69 22.75
N ILE A 28 6.93 18.77 23.17
CA ILE A 28 5.75 18.73 22.31
C ILE A 28 5.04 20.07 22.47
N GLY A 29 4.89 20.81 21.37
CA GLY A 29 4.06 21.99 21.31
C GLY A 29 2.84 21.77 20.41
N GLU A 30 2.03 22.82 20.25
CA GLU A 30 0.85 22.77 19.39
C GLU A 30 1.20 22.37 17.95
N LYS A 31 2.29 22.93 17.39
CA LYS A 31 2.69 22.75 15.99
C LYS A 31 4.03 22.07 15.78
N TYR A 32 4.59 21.44 16.83
CA TYR A 32 5.90 20.80 16.71
C TYR A 32 6.06 19.63 17.68
N VAL A 33 6.90 18.68 17.27
CA VAL A 33 7.45 17.62 18.12
C VAL A 33 8.96 17.61 17.91
N ARG A 34 9.72 17.61 19.00
CA ARG A 34 11.18 17.44 18.98
C ARG A 34 11.63 16.70 20.22
N THR A 35 12.82 16.13 20.15
CA THR A 35 13.48 15.60 21.35
C THR A 35 13.95 16.76 22.24
N LYS A 36 13.91 16.58 23.56
CA LYS A 36 14.44 17.58 24.51
C LYS A 36 15.93 17.85 24.32
N SER A 37 16.67 16.89 23.77
CA SER A 37 18.08 17.06 23.40
C SER A 37 18.30 18.07 22.26
N GLY A 38 17.25 18.43 21.52
CA GLY A 38 17.33 19.30 20.33
C GLY A 38 17.93 18.63 19.10
N ARG A 39 18.35 17.36 19.18
CA ARG A 39 19.03 16.66 18.07
C ARG A 39 18.07 16.23 16.96
N ILE A 40 16.85 15.86 17.33
CA ILE A 40 15.81 15.39 16.42
C ILE A 40 14.59 16.29 16.53
N ALA A 41 14.08 16.72 15.38
CA ALA A 41 12.83 17.46 15.24
C ALA A 41 12.02 16.89 14.08
N TYR A 42 10.71 16.77 14.28
CA TYR A 42 9.78 16.26 13.29
C TYR A 42 9.29 17.41 12.40
N LYS A 43 9.19 17.17 11.10
CA LYS A 43 8.75 18.15 10.11
C LYS A 43 7.80 17.50 9.11
N PHE A 44 6.59 18.01 9.04
CA PHE A 44 5.53 17.54 8.14
C PHE A 44 5.49 18.40 6.89
N THR A 45 5.27 17.76 5.73
CA THR A 45 5.17 18.45 4.42
C THR A 45 4.42 17.59 3.42
N GLY A 46 3.40 18.17 2.78
CA GLY A 46 2.72 17.57 1.65
C GLY A 46 3.58 17.49 0.38
N LEU A 47 3.72 16.29 -0.17
CA LEU A 47 4.45 16.02 -1.41
C LEU A 47 3.72 16.50 -2.67
N ASP A 48 2.40 16.71 -2.58
CA ASP A 48 1.53 17.16 -3.67
C ASP A 48 1.67 18.66 -3.94
N ARG A 49 1.79 19.48 -2.88
CA ARG A 49 1.75 20.94 -2.96
C ARG A 49 3.10 21.61 -2.90
N ASN A 50 4.04 21.05 -2.15
CA ASN A 50 5.25 21.79 -1.78
C ASN A 50 6.54 20.98 -1.90
N ILE A 51 6.67 20.25 -2.99
CA ILE A 51 7.81 19.36 -3.18
C ILE A 51 9.15 20.08 -3.30
N ASP A 52 9.16 21.31 -3.82
CA ASP A 52 10.39 22.08 -3.96
C ASP A 52 10.88 22.63 -2.60
N SER A 53 10.00 22.76 -1.60
CA SER A 53 10.43 23.08 -0.22
C SER A 53 11.21 21.96 0.46
N ILE A 54 11.11 20.72 -0.02
CA ILE A 54 11.84 19.59 0.55
C ILE A 54 13.33 19.68 0.19
N LYS A 55 13.65 20.24 -0.99
CA LYS A 55 15.05 20.43 -1.42
C LYS A 55 15.85 21.35 -0.52
N SER A 56 15.19 22.29 0.17
CA SER A 56 15.86 23.22 1.09
C SER A 56 16.03 22.64 2.51
N LYS A 57 15.43 21.47 2.80
CA LYS A 57 15.63 20.79 4.07
C LYS A 57 16.98 20.07 4.06
N ALA A 58 17.85 20.45 4.99
CA ALA A 58 19.13 19.79 5.20
C ALA A 58 19.01 18.73 6.32
N ARG A 59 19.86 17.69 6.25
CA ARG A 59 20.06 16.68 7.31
C ARG A 59 18.82 15.86 7.66
N ILE A 60 18.07 15.42 6.65
CA ILE A 60 16.97 14.47 6.85
C ILE A 60 17.59 13.13 7.26
N LYS A 61 17.33 12.69 8.50
CA LYS A 61 17.78 11.38 9.01
C LYS A 61 16.81 10.27 8.64
N LEU A 62 15.52 10.58 8.61
CA LEU A 62 14.45 9.67 8.22
C LEU A 62 13.40 10.47 7.45
N ALA A 63 13.06 10.03 6.24
CA ALA A 63 11.84 10.45 5.57
C ALA A 63 10.83 9.31 5.67
N TRP A 64 9.69 9.59 6.29
CA TRP A 64 8.54 8.69 6.25
C TRP A 64 7.48 9.30 5.35
N VAL A 65 7.12 8.58 4.29
CA VAL A 65 6.04 8.93 3.38
C VAL A 65 4.86 8.01 3.68
N ASP A 66 3.85 8.57 4.31
CA ASP A 66 2.60 7.88 4.59
C ASP A 66 1.61 8.03 3.43
N GLU A 67 0.67 7.09 3.32
CA GLU A 67 -0.30 6.99 2.22
C GLU A 67 0.34 7.17 0.84
N ALA A 68 1.47 6.51 0.58
CA ALA A 68 2.35 6.85 -0.54
C ALA A 68 1.84 6.44 -1.95
N GLU A 69 0.67 5.83 -2.08
CA GLU A 69 0.12 5.36 -3.36
C GLU A 69 -0.07 6.46 -4.44
N PRO A 70 -0.53 7.69 -4.13
CA PRO A 70 -0.70 8.74 -5.13
C PRO A 70 0.62 9.49 -5.44
N VAL A 71 1.74 9.15 -4.78
CA VAL A 71 3.01 9.85 -4.98
C VAL A 71 3.53 9.57 -6.40
N THR A 72 3.75 10.65 -7.14
CA THR A 72 4.17 10.57 -8.54
C THR A 72 5.66 10.27 -8.68
N GLU A 73 6.06 9.77 -9.84
CA GLU A 73 7.47 9.54 -10.17
C GLU A 73 8.31 10.83 -10.06
N THR A 74 7.79 11.95 -10.57
CA THR A 74 8.42 13.27 -10.42
C THR A 74 8.65 13.62 -8.96
N ALA A 75 7.76 13.20 -8.07
CA ALA A 75 7.90 13.46 -6.66
C ALA A 75 9.01 12.63 -6.01
N TRP A 76 9.06 11.33 -6.32
CA TRP A 76 10.15 10.46 -5.89
C TRP A 76 11.52 10.95 -6.36
N VAL A 77 11.63 11.36 -7.62
CA VAL A 77 12.87 11.92 -8.19
C VAL A 77 13.33 13.18 -7.45
N LYS A 78 12.41 13.99 -6.92
CA LYS A 78 12.77 15.17 -6.11
C LYS A 78 13.09 14.83 -4.67
N LEU A 79 12.38 13.88 -4.05
CA LEU A 79 12.53 13.53 -2.64
C LEU A 79 13.80 12.70 -2.39
N LEU A 80 14.04 11.65 -3.16
CA LEU A 80 15.10 10.68 -2.89
C LEU A 80 16.50 11.32 -2.80
N PRO A 81 16.90 12.26 -3.67
CA PRO A 81 18.23 12.91 -3.56
C PRO A 81 18.41 13.79 -2.32
N THR A 82 17.33 14.12 -1.60
CA THR A 82 17.42 14.91 -0.35
C THR A 82 17.86 14.04 0.83
N LEU A 83 17.72 12.72 0.72
CA LEU A 83 18.24 11.70 1.64
C LEU A 83 19.69 11.38 1.26
N ARG A 84 20.60 12.28 1.65
CA ARG A 84 22.02 12.23 1.25
C ARG A 84 22.99 11.90 2.38
N GLU A 85 22.49 11.65 3.58
CA GLU A 85 23.32 11.25 4.73
C GLU A 85 23.51 9.73 4.65
N GLU A 86 24.70 9.20 4.96
CA GLU A 86 25.00 7.77 4.81
C GLU A 86 23.99 6.87 5.55
N ASP A 87 23.58 7.28 6.74
CA ASP A 87 22.62 6.55 7.58
C ASP A 87 21.18 7.07 7.43
N SER A 88 20.86 7.81 6.36
CA SER A 88 19.49 8.26 6.14
C SER A 88 18.60 7.14 5.61
N GLU A 89 17.39 7.05 6.17
CA GLU A 89 16.42 6.03 5.82
C GLU A 89 15.20 6.63 5.11
N LEU A 90 14.60 5.84 4.23
CA LEU A 90 13.30 6.10 3.64
C LEU A 90 12.32 5.03 4.10
N TRP A 91 11.26 5.43 4.78
CA TRP A 91 10.14 4.56 5.15
C TRP A 91 8.93 4.95 4.31
N VAL A 92 8.24 3.96 3.77
CA VAL A 92 7.10 4.16 2.88
C VAL A 92 5.98 3.23 3.32
N THR A 93 4.80 3.79 3.57
CA THR A 93 3.58 3.05 3.92
C THR A 93 2.49 3.40 2.92
N TRP A 94 1.81 2.39 2.36
CA TRP A 94 0.73 2.60 1.41
C TRP A 94 -0.17 1.38 1.26
N ASN A 95 -1.42 1.62 0.86
CA ASN A 95 -2.33 0.59 0.38
C ASN A 95 -2.24 0.55 -1.16
N PRO A 96 -1.87 -0.58 -1.79
CA PRO A 96 -1.75 -0.67 -3.24
C PRO A 96 -3.08 -0.39 -3.95
N GLU A 97 -3.10 0.51 -4.94
CA GLU A 97 -4.30 0.77 -5.75
C GLU A 97 -4.08 0.35 -7.20
N ARG A 98 -2.98 0.78 -7.82
CA ARG A 98 -2.68 0.55 -9.25
C ARG A 98 -1.38 -0.22 -9.43
N LYS A 99 -1.41 -1.24 -10.29
CA LYS A 99 -0.21 -2.03 -10.67
C LYS A 99 0.92 -1.18 -11.24
N ASN A 100 0.57 -0.10 -11.93
CA ASN A 100 1.51 0.84 -12.55
C ASN A 100 1.78 2.09 -11.71
N SER A 101 1.42 2.11 -10.41
CA SER A 101 1.76 3.24 -9.55
C SER A 101 3.28 3.35 -9.39
N ALA A 102 3.78 4.59 -9.32
CA ALA A 102 5.22 4.83 -9.22
C ALA A 102 5.79 4.19 -7.94
N THR A 103 5.03 4.28 -6.84
CA THR A 103 5.38 3.66 -5.55
C THR A 103 5.43 2.14 -5.65
N HIS A 104 4.45 1.49 -6.28
CA HIS A 104 4.43 0.04 -6.43
C HIS A 104 5.63 -0.48 -7.23
N LEU A 105 5.83 0.07 -8.44
CA LEU A 105 6.92 -0.33 -9.33
C LEU A 105 8.31 -0.08 -8.71
N ARG A 106 8.44 1.02 -7.96
CA ARG A 106 9.72 1.41 -7.37
C ARG A 106 10.10 0.61 -6.14
N PHE A 107 9.13 0.27 -5.28
CA PHE A 107 9.41 -0.34 -3.98
C PHE A 107 8.95 -1.79 -3.88
N ARG A 108 7.69 -2.11 -4.19
CA ARG A 108 7.18 -3.50 -4.04
C ARG A 108 7.77 -4.46 -5.08
N GLU A 109 8.10 -3.97 -6.27
CA GLU A 109 8.81 -4.76 -7.29
C GLU A 109 10.34 -4.63 -7.21
N ALA A 110 10.87 -3.88 -6.23
CA ALA A 110 12.31 -3.68 -6.09
C ALA A 110 13.02 -5.01 -5.82
N LYS A 111 14.12 -5.25 -6.54
CA LYS A 111 15.03 -6.38 -6.31
C LYS A 111 16.31 -5.98 -5.56
N ASP A 112 16.39 -4.72 -5.13
CA ASP A 112 17.55 -4.21 -4.42
C ASP A 112 17.59 -4.84 -3.01
N PRO A 113 18.67 -5.55 -2.63
CA PRO A 113 18.79 -6.16 -1.30
C PRO A 113 18.80 -5.14 -0.15
N ARG A 114 18.98 -3.84 -0.44
CA ARG A 114 18.89 -2.75 0.54
C ARG A 114 17.45 -2.32 0.82
N VAL A 115 16.49 -2.76 0.01
CA VAL A 115 15.07 -2.46 0.19
C VAL A 115 14.42 -3.63 0.94
N LYS A 116 13.81 -3.32 2.08
CA LYS A 116 12.99 -4.28 2.82
C LYS A 116 11.52 -3.91 2.63
N VAL A 117 10.77 -4.79 2.00
CA VAL A 117 9.31 -4.67 1.85
C VAL A 117 8.64 -5.79 2.63
N VAL A 118 7.62 -5.44 3.40
CA VAL A 118 6.79 -6.38 4.12
C VAL A 118 5.34 -6.05 3.77
N GLU A 119 4.58 -7.08 3.41
CA GLU A 119 3.13 -6.97 3.30
C GLU A 119 2.54 -7.24 4.68
N CYS A 120 1.73 -6.32 5.18
CA CYS A 120 1.04 -6.42 6.46
C CYS A 120 -0.45 -6.20 6.22
N ASN A 121 -1.29 -7.12 6.70
CA ASN A 121 -2.74 -7.04 6.59
C ASN A 121 -3.41 -7.15 7.97
N TRP A 122 -4.74 -7.11 8.00
CA TRP A 122 -5.54 -7.20 9.26
C TRP A 122 -5.18 -8.43 10.11
N ARG A 123 -4.81 -9.54 9.45
CA ARG A 123 -4.40 -10.81 10.07
C ARG A 123 -3.11 -10.70 10.88
N ASP A 124 -2.27 -9.72 10.56
CA ASP A 124 -0.97 -9.49 11.20
C ASP A 124 -1.07 -8.48 12.34
N ASN A 125 -2.26 -7.93 12.61
CA ASN A 125 -2.50 -6.98 13.68
C ASN A 125 -3.10 -7.67 14.93
N PRO A 126 -2.32 -7.89 16.00
CA PRO A 126 -2.81 -8.49 17.24
C PRO A 126 -3.90 -7.67 17.95
N TRP A 127 -4.00 -6.38 17.62
CA TRP A 127 -4.96 -5.43 18.18
C TRP A 127 -6.04 -5.03 17.17
N PHE A 128 -6.34 -5.88 16.17
CA PHE A 128 -7.32 -5.57 15.15
C PHE A 128 -8.71 -5.29 15.76
N PRO A 129 -9.26 -4.06 15.62
CA PRO A 129 -10.48 -3.68 16.31
C PRO A 129 -11.70 -4.49 15.87
N ALA A 130 -12.53 -4.91 16.83
CA ALA A 130 -13.76 -5.68 16.56
C ALA A 130 -14.75 -4.95 15.64
N ILE A 131 -14.73 -3.61 15.59
CA ILE A 131 -15.54 -2.82 14.65
C ILE A 131 -15.06 -3.04 13.21
N LEU A 132 -13.74 -3.03 12.98
CA LEU A 132 -13.16 -3.25 11.65
C LEU A 132 -13.34 -4.71 11.20
N GLU A 133 -13.28 -5.67 12.12
CA GLU A 133 -13.57 -7.08 11.80
C GLU A 133 -15.03 -7.27 11.34
N ARG A 134 -16.00 -6.63 12.02
CA ARG A 134 -17.40 -6.68 11.57
C ARG A 134 -17.58 -6.06 10.19
N LEU A 135 -16.89 -4.94 9.92
CA LEU A 135 -16.93 -4.31 8.60
C LEU A 135 -16.29 -5.20 7.53
N ARG A 136 -15.15 -5.81 7.82
CA ARG A 136 -14.46 -6.75 6.93
C ARG A 136 -15.34 -7.93 6.54
N GLN A 137 -16.02 -8.55 7.50
CA GLN A 137 -16.92 -9.69 7.25
C GLN A 137 -18.14 -9.28 6.42
N LYS A 138 -18.67 -8.08 6.67
CA LYS A 138 -19.73 -7.49 5.86
C LYS A 138 -19.27 -7.27 4.43
N ASP A 139 -18.11 -6.64 4.23
CA ASP A 139 -17.54 -6.40 2.90
C ASP A 139 -17.22 -7.71 2.17
N LYS A 140 -16.76 -8.75 2.87
CA LYS A 140 -16.54 -10.08 2.27
C LYS A 140 -17.82 -10.65 1.65
N THR A 141 -18.97 -10.34 2.25
CA THR A 141 -20.28 -10.84 1.80
C THR A 141 -20.92 -9.94 0.76
N GLU A 142 -20.92 -8.64 0.99
CA GLU A 142 -21.65 -7.65 0.19
C GLU A 142 -20.83 -7.07 -0.97
N ARG A 143 -19.50 -7.06 -0.85
CA ARG A 143 -18.57 -6.42 -1.80
C ARG A 143 -17.34 -7.31 -2.07
N PRO A 144 -17.53 -8.56 -2.52
CA PRO A 144 -16.41 -9.47 -2.78
C PRO A 144 -15.41 -8.92 -3.80
N ASP A 145 -15.88 -8.13 -4.78
CA ASP A 145 -15.07 -7.55 -5.85
C ASP A 145 -14.02 -6.56 -5.34
N SER A 146 -14.34 -5.82 -4.27
CA SER A 146 -13.42 -4.85 -3.64
C SER A 146 -12.69 -5.42 -2.43
N TYR A 147 -13.10 -6.60 -1.95
CA TYR A 147 -12.58 -7.18 -0.71
C TYR A 147 -11.06 -7.40 -0.77
N ASP A 148 -10.55 -7.98 -1.86
CA ASP A 148 -9.12 -8.24 -2.06
C ASP A 148 -8.30 -6.93 -2.01
N HIS A 149 -8.82 -5.86 -2.62
CA HIS A 149 -8.16 -4.54 -2.60
C HIS A 149 -8.18 -3.89 -1.21
N VAL A 150 -9.33 -3.88 -0.54
CA VAL A 150 -9.52 -3.17 0.73
C VAL A 150 -8.87 -3.90 1.91
N TRP A 151 -8.94 -5.23 1.92
CA TRP A 151 -8.59 -6.03 3.09
C TRP A 151 -7.38 -6.96 2.88
N GLU A 152 -7.00 -7.28 1.64
CA GLU A 152 -5.91 -8.21 1.36
C GLU A 152 -4.70 -7.56 0.66
N GLY A 153 -4.70 -6.23 0.46
CA GLY A 153 -3.59 -5.52 -0.20
C GLY A 153 -3.49 -5.76 -1.71
N GLY A 154 -4.59 -6.23 -2.30
CA GLY A 154 -4.77 -6.36 -3.75
C GLY A 154 -4.88 -5.00 -4.45
N PHE A 155 -4.82 -5.03 -5.78
CA PHE A 155 -5.04 -3.83 -6.58
C PHE A 155 -6.53 -3.59 -6.78
N LYS A 156 -6.90 -2.32 -6.96
CA LYS A 156 -8.26 -1.93 -7.28
C LYS A 156 -8.69 -2.55 -8.60
N THR A 157 -9.76 -3.31 -8.55
CA THR A 157 -10.38 -3.93 -9.73
C THR A 157 -11.27 -2.89 -10.42
N ALA A 158 -11.17 -2.80 -11.76
CA ALA A 158 -11.94 -1.84 -12.54
C ALA A 158 -13.41 -2.27 -12.77
N VAL A 159 -13.78 -3.48 -12.36
CA VAL A 159 -15.08 -4.09 -12.63
C VAL A 159 -15.80 -4.31 -11.32
N GLU A 160 -16.57 -3.29 -10.91
CA GLU A 160 -17.54 -3.41 -9.82
C GLU A 160 -18.81 -4.11 -10.38
N GLY A 161 -19.28 -5.17 -9.71
CA GLY A 161 -20.40 -5.99 -10.17
C GLY A 161 -20.00 -7.23 -11.00
N ALA A 162 -18.77 -7.72 -10.85
CA ALA A 162 -18.30 -8.91 -11.56
C ALA A 162 -18.98 -10.17 -11.02
N TYR A 163 -19.85 -10.78 -11.84
CA TYR A 163 -20.69 -11.92 -11.43
C TYR A 163 -19.92 -13.09 -10.79
N PHE A 164 -18.70 -13.36 -11.26
CA PHE A 164 -17.88 -14.49 -10.78
C PHE A 164 -16.85 -14.12 -9.71
N ALA A 165 -16.74 -12.85 -9.28
CA ALA A 165 -15.70 -12.43 -8.35
C ALA A 165 -15.77 -13.16 -7.00
N LYS A 166 -16.98 -13.35 -6.45
CA LYS A 166 -17.16 -14.17 -5.23
C LYS A 166 -16.66 -15.60 -5.41
N GLY A 167 -17.08 -16.26 -6.50
CA GLY A 167 -16.69 -17.65 -6.76
C GLY A 167 -15.18 -17.82 -6.98
N LEU A 168 -14.53 -16.84 -7.61
CA LEU A 168 -13.08 -16.82 -7.78
C LEU A 168 -12.35 -16.55 -6.46
N ALA A 169 -12.87 -15.67 -5.61
CA ALA A 169 -12.32 -15.42 -4.28
C ALA A 169 -12.40 -16.69 -3.41
N ASP A 170 -13.56 -17.36 -3.38
CA ASP A 170 -13.73 -18.62 -2.65
C ASP A 170 -12.79 -19.71 -3.20
N ALA A 171 -12.66 -19.82 -4.52
CA ALA A 171 -11.72 -20.77 -5.14
C ALA A 171 -10.25 -20.45 -4.82
N LYS A 172 -9.87 -19.18 -4.70
CA LYS A 172 -8.53 -18.74 -4.28
C LYS A 172 -8.29 -19.10 -2.81
N ASP A 173 -9.24 -18.77 -1.93
CA ASP A 173 -9.17 -19.07 -0.48
C ASP A 173 -9.07 -20.58 -0.22
N ASP A 174 -9.80 -21.40 -0.98
CA ASP A 174 -9.76 -22.86 -0.90
C ASP A 174 -8.49 -23.48 -1.54
N GLY A 175 -7.58 -22.67 -2.10
CA GLY A 175 -6.39 -23.16 -2.81
C GLY A 175 -6.69 -23.88 -4.13
N ARG A 176 -7.88 -23.67 -4.70
CA ARG A 176 -8.32 -24.26 -5.99
C ARG A 176 -7.80 -23.49 -7.21
N ILE A 177 -7.21 -22.31 -7.01
CA ILE A 177 -6.52 -21.55 -8.07
C ILE A 177 -5.01 -21.76 -7.91
N GLY A 178 -4.41 -22.52 -8.83
CA GLY A 178 -2.99 -22.82 -8.78
C GLY A 178 -2.50 -23.62 -9.98
N ARG A 179 -1.24 -24.05 -9.95
CA ARG A 179 -0.70 -24.97 -10.96
C ARG A 179 -1.11 -26.39 -10.61
N LEU A 180 -1.94 -26.99 -11.45
CA LEU A 180 -2.33 -28.39 -11.35
C LEU A 180 -1.57 -29.20 -12.40
N SER A 181 -1.23 -30.45 -12.06
CA SER A 181 -0.73 -31.41 -13.04
C SER A 181 -1.91 -31.98 -13.85
N ALA A 182 -1.67 -32.34 -15.11
CA ALA A 182 -2.70 -32.96 -15.93
C ALA A 182 -3.09 -34.33 -15.36
N ASP A 183 -4.38 -34.53 -15.09
CA ASP A 183 -4.93 -35.84 -14.75
C ASP A 183 -5.17 -36.62 -16.05
N GLN A 184 -4.48 -37.75 -16.21
CA GLN A 184 -4.57 -38.59 -17.41
C GLN A 184 -5.94 -39.29 -17.56
N LEU A 185 -6.73 -39.35 -16.50
CA LEU A 185 -8.07 -39.95 -16.51
C LEU A 185 -9.17 -38.92 -16.84
N MET A 186 -8.85 -37.62 -16.81
CA MET A 186 -9.80 -36.58 -17.16
C MET A 186 -9.80 -36.28 -18.66
N THR A 187 -11.00 -36.16 -19.23
CA THR A 187 -11.15 -35.69 -20.61
C THR A 187 -10.95 -34.19 -20.66
N LEU A 188 -9.86 -33.75 -21.29
CA LEU A 188 -9.62 -32.32 -21.54
C LEU A 188 -10.61 -31.78 -22.58
N ARG A 189 -11.29 -30.68 -22.25
CA ARG A 189 -12.16 -29.94 -23.15
C ARG A 189 -11.59 -28.55 -23.38
N ALA A 190 -11.47 -28.16 -24.65
CA ALA A 190 -11.07 -26.81 -25.02
C ALA A 190 -12.31 -25.98 -25.37
N TYR A 191 -12.48 -24.85 -24.69
CA TYR A 191 -13.49 -23.85 -24.97
C TYR A 191 -12.80 -22.66 -25.62
N TRP A 192 -13.30 -22.26 -26.78
CA TRP A 192 -12.71 -21.22 -27.61
C TRP A 192 -13.62 -20.00 -27.63
N ASP A 193 -13.08 -18.89 -27.16
CA ASP A 193 -13.62 -17.57 -27.42
C ASP A 193 -12.84 -16.97 -28.60
N ILE A 194 -13.49 -16.93 -29.76
CA ILE A 194 -12.84 -16.63 -31.03
C ILE A 194 -12.86 -15.10 -31.24
N GLY A 195 -11.67 -14.50 -31.16
CA GLY A 195 -11.47 -13.09 -31.50
C GLY A 195 -11.60 -12.80 -33.00
N GLY A 196 -11.81 -11.53 -33.36
CA GLY A 196 -11.96 -11.09 -34.75
C GLY A 196 -10.65 -11.09 -35.56
N THR A 197 -10.74 -10.76 -36.85
CA THR A 197 -9.56 -10.61 -37.74
C THR A 197 -9.25 -9.13 -38.01
N GLY A 198 -8.07 -8.67 -37.59
CA GLY A 198 -7.56 -7.32 -37.90
C GLY A 198 -6.64 -6.76 -36.82
N ALA A 199 -5.91 -5.68 -37.13
CA ALA A 199 -4.94 -5.06 -36.21
C ALA A 199 -5.56 -4.45 -34.94
N LYS A 200 -6.90 -4.35 -34.86
CA LYS A 200 -7.67 -3.85 -33.71
C LYS A 200 -8.68 -4.88 -33.18
N ALA A 201 -8.58 -6.13 -33.60
CA ALA A 201 -9.52 -7.15 -33.15
C ALA A 201 -9.20 -7.64 -31.73
N ASP A 202 -10.24 -8.06 -31.01
CA ASP A 202 -10.10 -8.66 -29.69
C ASP A 202 -9.32 -9.98 -29.75
N ALA A 203 -8.66 -10.33 -28.65
CA ALA A 203 -7.84 -11.54 -28.56
C ALA A 203 -8.70 -12.81 -28.57
N CYS A 204 -8.20 -13.86 -29.22
CA CYS A 204 -8.76 -15.20 -29.03
C CYS A 204 -8.29 -15.77 -27.68
N ALA A 205 -9.24 -16.23 -26.86
CA ALA A 205 -8.96 -16.88 -25.59
C ALA A 205 -9.35 -18.36 -25.65
N ILE A 206 -8.49 -19.23 -25.12
CA ILE A 206 -8.72 -20.67 -25.08
C ILE A 206 -8.63 -21.12 -23.62
N TRP A 207 -9.68 -21.80 -23.16
CA TRP A 207 -9.79 -22.32 -21.80
C TRP A 207 -9.82 -23.84 -21.88
N ILE A 208 -8.91 -24.50 -21.17
CA ILE A 208 -8.86 -25.96 -21.08
C ILE A 208 -9.36 -26.37 -19.70
N VAL A 209 -10.38 -27.23 -19.65
CA VAL A 209 -10.96 -27.81 -18.43
C VAL A 209 -10.98 -29.33 -18.48
#